data_AF-A0A4U6UPR5-F1
#
_entry.id   AF-A0A4U6UPR5-F1
#
_cell.length_a   1.000
_cell.length_b   1.000
_cell.length_c   1.000
_cell.angle_alpha   90.00
_cell.angle_beta   90.00
_cell.angle_gamma   90.00
#
_symmetry.space_group_name_H-M   'P 1'
#
loop_
_entity.id
_entity.type
_entity.pdbx_description
1 polymer ?
#
loop_
_entity_poly.entity_id
_entity_poly.type
_entity_poly.pdbx_seq_one_letter_code
_entity_poly.pdbx_strand_id
1 'polypeptide(L)'
;MIQDRSSKHRLLGSEPWASLPQDLLELIAWRVLAGDLLDYVRFRAVCSHWNSSTVPPRGRGLVDPRFHPRRWMLFPEGYGLYPVRHLPLFDDHIVIGSADGLLLLFRHPDTAIRLLHPFTGDIAAPTVMLCLDTKRRVAYAATGDRRWSLSAWKLPRLRAVTMSFQGKFYAMAVNSADKNNVYICRIDPPQPSAEGNHSLSLPPPRMLVKSPLDGARLVECGSELMVLGFTDVSLAHLVVYRVSDLTKGRVAPLASIGEHAIFSEVHALCISAKRFPSILGNSIICKNRSSRMVETHDFNPLLGRRAVRPAHPLVEQYDLGSDTWSPAIDEDIVHSDRTPASPYTLAHHIFTCCCRYYWNKGLIMCAAIIPNWSVKPNLRIIG
;
A
#
# COMPACT_ATOMS: atom_id res chain seq x y z
N MET A 1 71.44 35.48 11.03
CA MET A 1 70.35 35.82 10.10
C MET A 1 69.77 34.52 9.59
N ILE A 2 68.75 34.03 10.30
CA ILE A 2 68.12 32.72 10.10
C ILE A 2 67.10 32.90 8.99
N GLN A 3 67.34 32.29 7.82
CA GLN A 3 66.34 32.21 6.75
C GLN A 3 65.41 31.04 7.07
N ASP A 4 64.19 31.41 7.43
CA ASP A 4 63.05 30.54 7.70
C ASP A 4 62.70 29.68 6.47
N ARG A 5 62.84 28.37 6.61
CA ARG A 5 62.31 27.38 5.67
C ARG A 5 60.83 27.16 6.00
N SER A 6 59.98 28.02 5.44
CA SER A 6 58.55 27.74 5.36
C SER A 6 58.29 26.63 4.34
N SER A 7 58.34 25.39 4.81
CA SER A 7 57.72 24.24 4.15
C SER A 7 56.21 24.49 4.10
N LYS A 8 55.71 24.98 2.95
CA LYS A 8 54.28 24.98 2.66
C LYS A 8 53.80 23.54 2.65
N HIS A 9 53.26 23.08 3.77
CA HIS A 9 52.33 21.96 3.78
C HIS A 9 51.23 22.30 2.77
N ARG A 10 51.24 21.64 1.60
CA ARG A 10 50.05 21.49 0.77
C ARG A 10 49.02 20.81 1.67
N LEU A 11 48.10 21.60 2.22
CA LEU A 11 46.78 21.09 2.58
C LEU A 11 46.31 20.35 1.33
N LEU A 12 46.00 19.05 1.47
CA LEU A 12 45.22 18.34 0.46
C LEU A 12 44.02 19.24 0.17
N GLY A 13 43.99 19.83 -1.02
CA GLY A 13 42.85 20.60 -1.47
C GLY A 13 41.64 19.72 -1.28
N SER A 14 40.64 20.22 -0.55
CA SER A 14 39.33 19.59 -0.50
C SER A 14 38.86 19.44 -1.94
N GLU A 15 39.00 18.24 -2.51
CA GLU A 15 38.39 17.98 -3.81
C GLU A 15 36.91 18.33 -3.66
N PRO A 16 36.39 19.25 -4.49
CA PRO A 16 35.01 19.66 -4.35
C PRO A 16 34.14 18.42 -4.55
N TRP A 17 33.14 18.22 -3.70
CA TRP A 17 32.20 17.08 -3.81
C TRP A 17 31.62 16.91 -5.24
N ALA A 18 31.56 18.01 -5.99
CA ALA A 18 31.18 18.05 -7.40
C ALA A 18 32.09 17.20 -8.33
N SER A 19 33.34 16.93 -7.98
CA SER A 19 34.32 16.17 -8.76
C SER A 19 34.55 14.75 -8.25
N LEU A 20 33.68 14.23 -7.37
CA LEU A 20 33.78 12.86 -6.90
C LEU A 20 33.87 11.85 -8.08
N PRO A 21 34.72 10.81 -7.95
CA PRO A 21 34.77 9.70 -8.90
C PRO A 21 33.40 9.07 -9.14
N GLN A 22 33.16 8.61 -10.37
CA GLN A 22 31.88 8.06 -10.81
C GLN A 22 31.44 6.86 -9.96
N ASP A 23 32.35 5.94 -9.63
CA ASP A 23 32.09 4.76 -8.82
C ASP A 23 31.59 5.12 -7.41
N LEU A 24 32.18 6.15 -6.79
CA LEU A 24 31.73 6.66 -5.50
C LEU A 24 30.35 7.34 -5.60
N LEU A 25 30.14 8.14 -6.66
CA LEU A 25 28.84 8.76 -6.92
C LEU A 25 27.76 7.71 -7.14
N GLU A 26 28.03 6.65 -7.89
CA GLU A 26 27.10 5.54 -8.10
C GLU A 26 26.75 4.85 -6.79
N LEU A 27 27.74 4.54 -5.94
CA LEU A 27 27.50 3.93 -4.63
C LEU A 27 26.65 4.80 -3.70
N ILE A 28 26.92 6.12 -3.68
CA ILE A 28 26.10 7.07 -2.91
C ILE A 28 24.69 7.12 -3.49
N ALA A 29 24.57 7.26 -4.81
CA ALA A 29 23.29 7.36 -5.50
C ALA A 29 22.44 6.10 -5.28
N TRP A 30 23.04 4.91 -5.27
CA TRP A 30 22.33 3.66 -4.94
C TRP A 30 21.78 3.65 -3.51
N ARG A 31 22.54 4.19 -2.54
CA ARG A 31 22.06 4.33 -1.16
C ARG A 31 20.94 5.36 -1.04
N VAL A 32 21.02 6.47 -1.77
CA VAL A 32 19.97 7.50 -1.82
C VAL A 32 18.70 6.92 -2.44
N LEU A 33 18.81 6.19 -3.55
CA LEU A 33 17.66 5.56 -4.23
C LEU A 33 16.97 4.50 -3.37
N ALA A 34 17.73 3.72 -2.60
CA ALA A 34 17.18 2.76 -1.65
C ALA A 34 16.31 3.44 -0.57
N GLY A 35 16.55 4.72 -0.30
CA GLY A 35 15.72 5.55 0.56
C GLY A 35 14.44 6.04 -0.15
N ASP A 36 14.61 6.98 -1.08
CA ASP A 36 13.52 7.64 -1.79
C ASP A 36 13.95 8.01 -3.22
N LEU A 37 13.11 7.70 -4.21
CA LEU A 37 13.32 8.09 -5.60
C LEU A 37 13.42 9.60 -5.76
N LEU A 38 12.65 10.38 -5.00
CA LEU A 38 12.65 11.83 -5.15
C LEU A 38 14.01 12.42 -4.73
N ASP A 39 14.61 11.88 -3.67
CA ASP A 39 15.93 12.30 -3.22
C ASP A 39 17.01 11.86 -4.20
N TYR A 40 16.84 10.72 -4.88
CA TYR A 40 17.70 10.32 -5.98
C TYR A 40 17.61 11.30 -7.16
N VAL A 41 16.40 11.69 -7.57
CA VAL A 41 16.21 12.68 -8.64
C VAL A 41 16.87 14.02 -8.27
N ARG A 42 16.73 14.47 -7.01
CA ARG A 42 17.39 15.67 -6.49
C ARG A 42 18.92 15.55 -6.48
N PHE A 43 19.45 14.40 -6.04
CA PHE A 43 20.88 14.10 -6.07
C PHE A 43 21.44 14.24 -7.49
N ARG A 44 20.73 13.70 -8.49
CA ARG A 44 21.14 13.82 -9.91
C ARG A 44 21.04 15.24 -10.45
N ALA A 45 20.22 16.10 -9.85
CA ALA A 45 20.03 17.47 -10.30
C ALA A 45 21.10 18.46 -9.81
N VAL A 46 22.06 18.02 -8.99
CA VAL A 46 23.08 18.89 -8.39
C VAL A 46 24.01 19.51 -9.44
N CYS A 47 24.57 18.70 -10.35
CA CYS A 47 25.41 19.16 -11.44
C CYS A 47 25.44 18.15 -12.60
N SER A 48 25.96 18.57 -13.76
CA SER A 48 26.06 17.71 -14.96
C SER A 48 26.91 16.45 -14.74
N HIS A 49 27.98 16.55 -13.95
CA HIS A 49 28.85 15.41 -13.60
C HIS A 49 28.08 14.34 -12.81
N TRP A 50 27.34 14.74 -11.76
CA TRP A 50 26.54 13.82 -10.95
C TRP A 50 25.37 13.22 -11.74
N ASN A 51 24.73 14.02 -12.61
CA ASN A 51 23.66 13.57 -13.49
C ASN A 51 24.15 12.48 -14.46
N SER A 52 25.29 12.71 -15.12
CA SER A 52 25.87 11.78 -16.10
C SER A 52 26.52 10.55 -15.47
N SER A 53 27.06 10.67 -14.25
CA SER A 53 27.65 9.58 -13.48
C SER A 53 26.64 8.60 -12.88
N THR A 54 25.33 8.81 -13.08
CA THR A 54 24.29 8.01 -12.43
C THR A 54 23.16 7.65 -13.40
N VAL A 55 22.59 6.46 -13.21
CA VAL A 55 21.57 5.90 -14.10
C VAL A 55 20.31 6.79 -14.17
N PRO A 56 19.84 7.19 -15.36
CA PRO A 56 18.62 7.98 -15.48
C PRO A 56 17.38 7.13 -15.11
N PRO A 57 16.43 7.68 -14.32
CA PRO A 57 15.19 6.98 -14.00
C PRO A 57 14.22 6.96 -15.19
N ARG A 58 14.25 7.98 -16.06
CA ARG A 58 13.40 8.03 -17.28
C ARG A 58 13.70 6.86 -18.20
N GLY A 59 12.65 6.25 -18.76
CA GLY A 59 12.72 5.06 -19.60
C GLY A 59 13.01 3.76 -18.83
N ARG A 60 13.30 3.83 -17.54
CA ARG A 60 13.53 2.67 -16.65
C ARG A 60 12.52 2.61 -15.51
N GLY A 61 11.86 3.73 -15.21
CA GLY A 61 10.96 3.91 -14.08
C GLY A 61 9.83 2.90 -14.02
N LEU A 62 9.35 2.41 -15.17
CA LEU A 62 8.26 1.43 -15.20
C LEU A 62 8.75 -0.01 -15.02
N VAL A 63 9.97 -0.32 -15.47
CA VAL A 63 10.49 -1.69 -15.56
C VAL A 63 11.36 -2.05 -14.36
N ASP A 64 12.09 -1.08 -13.82
CA ASP A 64 13.00 -1.29 -12.70
C ASP A 64 12.34 -0.81 -11.40
N PRO A 65 11.93 -1.75 -10.51
CA PRO A 65 11.21 -1.41 -9.28
C PRO A 65 12.00 -0.55 -8.31
N ARG A 66 13.32 -0.40 -8.49
CA ARG A 66 14.12 0.53 -7.67
C ARG A 66 13.75 1.97 -7.94
N PHE A 67 13.32 2.26 -9.17
CA PHE A 67 12.80 3.57 -9.53
C PHE A 67 11.30 3.71 -9.23
N HIS A 68 10.62 2.69 -8.71
CA HIS A 68 9.24 2.85 -8.26
C HIS A 68 9.21 3.75 -7.04
N PRO A 69 8.34 4.77 -6.99
CA PRO A 69 8.28 5.62 -5.84
C PRO A 69 7.52 4.90 -4.70
N ARG A 70 8.19 4.70 -3.56
CA ARG A 70 7.76 3.81 -2.46
C ARG A 70 7.13 4.50 -1.25
N ARG A 71 7.20 5.83 -1.16
CA ARG A 71 6.84 6.62 0.04
C ARG A 71 5.73 7.64 -0.19
N TRP A 72 4.87 7.38 -1.15
CA TRP A 72 3.73 8.23 -1.48
C TRP A 72 2.52 7.34 -1.70
N MET A 73 1.34 7.91 -1.54
CA MET A 73 0.10 7.16 -1.61
C MET A 73 -0.92 7.97 -2.39
N LEU A 74 -1.53 7.33 -3.38
CA LEU A 74 -2.74 7.85 -3.98
C LEU A 74 -3.87 7.62 -2.98
N PHE A 75 -4.49 8.71 -2.51
CA PHE A 75 -5.73 8.65 -1.75
C PHE A 75 -6.85 8.30 -2.74
N PRO A 76 -7.46 7.09 -2.65
CA PRO A 76 -8.51 6.73 -3.59
C PRO A 76 -9.77 7.53 -3.26
N GLU A 77 -10.24 8.35 -4.20
CA GLU A 77 -11.56 8.96 -4.10
C GLU A 77 -12.62 7.84 -4.28
N GLY A 78 -13.59 7.80 -3.36
CA GLY A 78 -14.51 6.67 -3.20
C GLY A 78 -15.26 6.24 -4.47
N TYR A 79 -15.44 4.91 -4.61
CA TYR A 79 -16.36 4.23 -5.52
C TYR A 79 -16.34 4.60 -7.01
N GLY A 80 -15.33 5.30 -7.53
CA GLY A 80 -15.35 5.75 -8.93
C GLY A 80 -16.58 6.60 -9.28
N LEU A 81 -17.22 7.22 -8.29
CA LEU A 81 -18.44 8.02 -8.44
C LEU A 81 -18.15 9.52 -8.64
N TYR A 82 -16.90 9.91 -8.89
CA TYR A 82 -16.51 11.30 -9.06
C TYR A 82 -15.58 11.53 -10.25
N PRO A 83 -15.67 12.72 -10.90
CA PRO A 83 -14.74 13.12 -11.93
C PRO A 83 -13.37 13.37 -11.29
N VAL A 84 -12.52 12.39 -11.51
CA VAL A 84 -11.11 12.32 -11.18
C VAL A 84 -10.40 13.59 -11.67
N ARG A 85 -9.52 14.18 -10.85
CA ARG A 85 -8.73 15.34 -11.28
C ARG A 85 -8.01 15.02 -12.59
N HIS A 86 -8.32 15.80 -13.63
CA HIS A 86 -7.51 15.89 -14.84
C HIS A 86 -6.08 16.23 -14.43
N LEU A 87 -5.13 15.37 -14.77
CA LEU A 87 -3.74 15.79 -14.84
C LEU A 87 -3.66 16.71 -16.06
N PRO A 88 -3.17 17.96 -15.95
CA PRO A 88 -3.13 18.91 -17.08
C PRO A 88 -2.25 18.46 -18.27
N LEU A 89 -1.58 17.32 -18.15
CA LEU A 89 -0.81 16.64 -19.21
C LEU A 89 -1.62 15.54 -19.93
N PHE A 90 -2.80 15.16 -19.43
CA PHE A 90 -3.61 14.03 -19.90
C PHE A 90 -5.10 14.33 -19.80
N ASP A 91 -5.59 15.26 -20.63
CA ASP A 91 -7.00 15.67 -20.63
C ASP A 91 -7.98 14.55 -20.98
N ASP A 92 -7.50 13.47 -21.61
CA ASP A 92 -8.24 12.28 -22.01
C ASP A 92 -8.11 11.07 -21.07
N HIS A 93 -7.34 11.19 -19.98
CA HIS A 93 -7.10 10.11 -19.02
C HIS A 93 -7.63 10.42 -17.62
N ILE A 94 -8.17 9.39 -16.96
CA ILE A 94 -8.54 9.42 -15.54
C ILE A 94 -7.64 8.46 -14.76
N VAL A 95 -7.26 8.84 -13.54
CA VAL A 95 -6.58 7.95 -12.59
C VAL A 95 -7.62 7.03 -11.95
N ILE A 96 -7.48 5.72 -12.13
CA ILE A 96 -8.40 4.71 -11.58
C ILE A 96 -7.80 3.91 -10.40
N GLY A 97 -6.50 4.08 -10.13
CA GLY A 97 -5.85 3.41 -9.01
C GLY A 97 -4.34 3.59 -9.00
N SER A 98 -3.67 2.82 -8.14
CA SER A 98 -2.21 2.71 -8.13
C SER A 98 -1.75 1.28 -7.84
N ALA A 99 -0.57 0.92 -8.33
CA ALA A 99 0.08 -0.37 -8.09
C ALA A 99 1.59 -0.17 -8.02
N ASP A 100 2.27 -0.72 -7.00
CA ASP A 100 3.71 -0.55 -6.75
C ASP A 100 4.17 0.92 -6.83
N GLY A 101 3.34 1.87 -6.38
CA GLY A 101 3.66 3.28 -6.51
C GLY A 101 3.71 3.76 -7.98
N LEU A 102 2.89 3.21 -8.87
CA LEU A 102 2.65 3.72 -10.21
C LEU A 102 1.14 4.02 -10.36
N LEU A 103 0.77 5.00 -11.18
CA LEU A 103 -0.61 5.39 -11.40
C LEU A 103 -1.24 4.57 -12.52
N LEU A 104 -2.38 3.95 -12.24
CA LEU A 104 -3.19 3.29 -13.24
C LEU A 104 -4.13 4.31 -13.87
N LEU A 105 -3.97 4.54 -15.17
CA LEU A 105 -4.75 5.46 -15.97
C LEU A 105 -5.74 4.71 -16.85
N PHE A 106 -6.96 5.24 -16.99
CA PHE A 106 -7.94 4.83 -17.98
C PHE A 106 -8.15 5.98 -18.97
N ARG A 107 -7.97 5.70 -20.25
CA ARG A 107 -8.23 6.65 -21.34
C ARG A 107 -9.64 6.48 -21.85
N HIS A 108 -10.44 7.56 -21.83
CA HIS A 108 -11.87 7.48 -22.17
C HIS A 108 -12.14 7.18 -23.66
N PRO A 109 -11.45 7.81 -24.64
CA PRO A 109 -11.74 7.63 -26.07
C PRO A 109 -11.68 6.19 -26.59
N ASP A 110 -10.74 5.38 -26.08
CA ASP A 110 -10.47 4.04 -26.60
C ASP A 110 -10.40 2.97 -25.51
N THR A 111 -10.79 3.33 -24.28
CA THR A 111 -10.78 2.45 -23.10
C THR A 111 -9.40 1.89 -22.72
N ALA A 112 -8.32 2.48 -23.24
CA ALA A 112 -6.98 1.98 -22.99
C ALA A 112 -6.59 2.16 -21.52
N ILE A 113 -6.08 1.09 -20.92
CA ILE A 113 -5.45 1.14 -19.60
C ILE A 113 -3.95 1.37 -19.80
N ARG A 114 -3.40 2.33 -19.05
CA ARG A 114 -1.99 2.70 -19.07
C ARG A 114 -1.44 2.80 -17.67
N LEU A 115 -0.14 2.56 -17.51
CA LEU A 115 0.59 2.75 -16.27
C LEU A 115 1.49 3.97 -16.43
N LEU A 116 1.33 4.95 -15.54
CA LEU A 116 2.10 6.18 -15.51
C LEU A 116 3.03 6.18 -14.31
N HIS A 117 4.30 6.46 -14.56
CA HIS A 117 5.24 6.82 -13.51
C HIS A 117 5.11 8.32 -13.17
N PRO A 118 4.65 8.70 -11.96
CA PRO A 118 4.27 10.08 -11.66
C PRO A 118 5.43 11.09 -11.68
N PHE A 119 6.67 10.66 -11.41
CA PHE A 119 7.83 11.58 -11.39
C PHE A 119 8.65 11.62 -12.69
N THR A 120 8.74 10.53 -13.45
CA THR A 120 9.48 10.48 -14.71
C THR A 120 8.60 10.83 -15.92
N GLY A 121 7.27 10.67 -15.79
CA GLY A 121 6.33 10.79 -16.89
C GLY A 121 6.35 9.60 -17.85
N ASP A 122 7.06 8.52 -17.50
CA ASP A 122 7.09 7.31 -18.32
C ASP A 122 5.69 6.68 -18.36
N ILE A 123 5.27 6.22 -19.55
CA ILE A 123 3.99 5.55 -19.75
C ILE A 123 4.23 4.21 -20.43
N ALA A 124 3.58 3.15 -19.93
CA ALA A 124 3.54 1.87 -20.60
C ALA A 124 2.15 1.24 -20.56
N ALA A 125 1.99 0.25 -21.42
CA ALA A 125 0.91 -0.70 -21.43
C ALA A 125 1.09 -1.74 -20.29
N PRO A 126 0.24 -1.78 -19.25
CA PRO A 126 0.30 -2.82 -18.25
C PRO A 126 -0.41 -4.10 -18.71
N THR A 127 -0.07 -5.21 -18.06
CA THR A 127 -1.00 -6.34 -17.93
C THR A 127 -1.79 -6.14 -16.64
N VAL A 128 -3.12 -6.06 -16.75
CA VAL A 128 -4.02 -5.89 -15.62
C VAL A 128 -4.51 -7.26 -15.17
N MET A 129 -4.54 -7.49 -13.87
CA MET A 129 -5.13 -8.69 -13.26
C MET A 129 -6.19 -8.29 -12.24
N LEU A 130 -7.33 -8.97 -12.28
CA LEU A 130 -8.46 -8.78 -11.39
C LEU A 130 -8.82 -10.10 -10.72
N CYS A 131 -8.73 -10.14 -9.39
CA CYS A 131 -9.23 -11.27 -8.60
C CYS A 131 -10.75 -11.14 -8.42
N LEU A 132 -11.51 -11.98 -9.10
CA LEU A 132 -12.97 -12.03 -9.02
C LEU A 132 -13.37 -12.99 -7.90
N ASP A 133 -13.49 -12.46 -6.68
CA ASP A 133 -13.74 -13.27 -5.48
C ASP A 133 -15.04 -14.10 -5.58
N THR A 134 -16.14 -13.49 -6.04
CA THR A 134 -17.43 -14.17 -6.21
C THR A 134 -17.39 -15.33 -7.21
N LYS A 135 -16.58 -15.20 -8.26
CA LYS A 135 -16.37 -16.27 -9.26
C LYS A 135 -15.22 -17.20 -8.88
N ARG A 136 -14.43 -16.86 -7.87
CA ARG A 136 -13.15 -17.50 -7.51
C ARG A 136 -12.25 -17.71 -8.72
N ARG A 137 -12.05 -16.68 -9.53
CA ARG A 137 -11.21 -16.71 -10.74
C ARG A 137 -10.36 -15.45 -10.83
N VAL A 138 -9.28 -15.51 -11.59
CA VAL A 138 -8.52 -14.32 -11.98
C VAL A 138 -8.84 -13.99 -13.42
N ALA A 139 -9.26 -12.76 -13.69
CA ALA A 139 -9.32 -12.21 -15.02
C ALA A 139 -8.04 -11.41 -15.31
N TYR A 140 -7.53 -11.48 -16.53
CA TYR A 140 -6.37 -10.69 -16.93
C TYR A 140 -6.48 -10.22 -18.38
N ALA A 141 -5.87 -9.09 -18.67
CA ALA A 141 -5.80 -8.51 -20.01
C ALA A 141 -4.53 -7.65 -20.12
N ALA A 142 -3.85 -7.73 -21.27
CA ALA A 142 -2.80 -6.79 -21.65
C ALA A 142 -3.41 -5.62 -22.45
N THR A 143 -2.72 -4.48 -22.48
CA THR A 143 -3.13 -3.37 -23.35
C THR A 143 -3.22 -3.81 -24.81
N GLY A 144 -4.36 -3.56 -25.44
CA GLY A 144 -4.65 -3.98 -26.82
C GLY A 144 -5.46 -5.27 -26.93
N ASP A 145 -5.60 -6.04 -25.83
CA ASP A 145 -6.51 -7.17 -25.80
C ASP A 145 -7.96 -6.68 -25.96
N ARG A 146 -8.69 -7.25 -26.92
CA ARG A 146 -10.12 -6.92 -27.14
C ARG A 146 -11.05 -7.58 -26.13
N ARG A 147 -10.53 -8.52 -25.33
CA ARG A 147 -11.30 -9.34 -24.38
C ARG A 147 -10.44 -9.73 -23.19
N TRP A 148 -11.08 -9.83 -22.03
CA TRP A 148 -10.44 -10.40 -20.84
C TRP A 148 -10.28 -11.92 -21.00
N SER A 149 -9.14 -12.42 -20.54
CA SER A 149 -8.88 -13.85 -20.37
C SER A 149 -9.14 -14.25 -18.93
N LEU A 150 -9.67 -15.45 -18.73
CA LEU A 150 -10.05 -15.96 -17.40
C LEU A 150 -9.18 -17.16 -17.01
N SER A 151 -8.81 -17.26 -15.74
CA SER A 151 -8.03 -18.38 -15.22
C SER A 151 -8.75 -19.72 -15.40
N ALA A 152 -8.04 -20.74 -15.90
CA ALA A 152 -8.57 -22.10 -15.99
C ALA A 152 -8.82 -22.73 -14.60
N TRP A 153 -7.99 -22.35 -13.62
CA TRP A 153 -8.04 -22.79 -12.23
C TRP A 153 -8.87 -21.84 -11.35
N LYS A 154 -9.37 -22.35 -10.20
CA LYS A 154 -10.16 -21.55 -9.24
C LYS A 154 -9.25 -21.02 -8.14
N LEU A 155 -9.36 -19.72 -7.82
CA LEU A 155 -8.70 -19.12 -6.65
C LEU A 155 -9.16 -19.81 -5.36
N PRO A 156 -8.33 -19.94 -4.32
CA PRO A 156 -8.82 -20.18 -2.96
C PRO A 156 -9.75 -19.04 -2.49
N ARG A 157 -10.50 -19.25 -1.41
CA ARG A 157 -11.32 -18.16 -0.85
C ARG A 157 -10.38 -17.11 -0.26
N LEU A 158 -10.49 -15.86 -0.70
CA LEU A 158 -9.65 -14.78 -0.20
C LEU A 158 -10.29 -14.19 1.06
N ARG A 159 -9.49 -13.94 2.10
CA ARG A 159 -9.97 -13.38 3.37
C ARG A 159 -9.66 -11.89 3.53
N ALA A 160 -8.62 -11.43 2.86
CA ALA A 160 -8.19 -10.04 2.86
C ALA A 160 -8.00 -9.55 1.42
N VAL A 161 -7.88 -8.23 1.27
CA VAL A 161 -7.67 -7.64 -0.05
C VAL A 161 -6.27 -7.97 -0.56
N THR A 162 -6.20 -8.23 -1.87
CA THR A 162 -4.97 -8.51 -2.59
C THR A 162 -4.06 -7.29 -2.59
N MET A 163 -2.75 -7.51 -2.53
CA MET A 163 -1.75 -6.46 -2.72
C MET A 163 -0.80 -6.82 -3.86
N SER A 164 -0.31 -5.78 -4.53
CA SER A 164 0.86 -5.90 -5.41
C SER A 164 2.11 -5.69 -4.59
N PHE A 165 3.15 -6.47 -4.88
CA PHE A 165 4.49 -6.28 -4.32
C PHE A 165 5.52 -6.82 -5.30
N GLN A 166 6.41 -5.93 -5.78
CA GLN A 166 7.48 -6.28 -6.71
C GLN A 166 6.97 -7.00 -7.98
N GLY A 167 5.91 -6.49 -8.60
CA GLY A 167 5.32 -7.04 -9.83
C GLY A 167 4.61 -8.37 -9.67
N LYS A 168 4.31 -8.80 -8.43
CA LYS A 168 3.56 -10.03 -8.12
C LYS A 168 2.37 -9.71 -7.24
N PHE A 169 1.33 -10.55 -7.33
CA PHE A 169 0.15 -10.42 -6.49
C PHE A 169 0.25 -11.34 -5.28
N TYR A 170 -0.02 -10.78 -4.10
CA TYR A 170 -0.08 -11.51 -2.84
C TYR A 170 -1.45 -11.35 -2.22
N ALA A 171 -1.94 -12.41 -1.58
CA ALA A 171 -3.23 -12.38 -0.89
C ALA A 171 -3.25 -13.34 0.31
N MET A 172 -4.17 -13.08 1.22
CA MET A 172 -4.49 -13.99 2.32
C MET A 172 -5.65 -14.88 1.90
N ALA A 173 -5.42 -16.20 1.91
CA ALA A 173 -6.35 -17.18 1.41
C ALA A 173 -6.66 -18.26 2.45
N VAL A 174 -7.92 -18.68 2.52
CA VAL A 174 -8.35 -19.82 3.33
C VAL A 174 -8.31 -21.08 2.46
N ASN A 175 -7.66 -22.12 2.96
CA ASN A 175 -7.66 -23.41 2.29
C ASN A 175 -9.03 -24.08 2.46
N SER A 176 -9.58 -24.63 1.38
CA SER A 176 -10.89 -25.29 1.43
C SER A 176 -10.89 -26.55 2.29
N ALA A 177 -9.74 -27.22 2.40
CA ALA A 177 -9.53 -28.40 3.24
C ALA A 177 -9.28 -28.04 4.73
N ASP A 178 -8.86 -26.81 5.00
CA ASP A 178 -8.37 -26.37 6.30
C ASP A 178 -8.92 -24.97 6.58
N LYS A 179 -10.23 -24.94 6.87
CA LYS A 179 -11.04 -23.72 6.94
C LYS A 179 -10.63 -22.77 8.07
N ASN A 180 -9.88 -23.26 9.06
CA ASN A 180 -9.43 -22.48 10.20
C ASN A 180 -8.10 -21.78 9.95
N ASN A 181 -7.36 -22.19 8.91
CA ASN A 181 -6.03 -21.68 8.66
C ASN A 181 -6.00 -20.73 7.46
N VAL A 182 -5.39 -19.58 7.67
CA VAL A 182 -5.13 -18.58 6.64
C VAL A 182 -3.72 -18.77 6.13
N TYR A 183 -3.54 -18.68 4.82
CA TYR A 183 -2.27 -18.84 4.15
C TYR A 183 -1.95 -17.61 3.32
N ILE A 184 -0.67 -17.29 3.20
CA ILE A 184 -0.17 -16.30 2.26
C ILE A 184 -0.04 -17.00 0.90
N CYS A 185 -0.76 -16.54 -0.09
CA CYS A 185 -0.66 -17.04 -1.46
C CYS A 185 -0.07 -15.98 -2.40
N ARG A 186 0.64 -16.46 -3.42
CA ARG A 186 1.22 -15.64 -4.48
C ARG A 186 0.62 -16.04 -5.82
N ILE A 187 0.27 -15.05 -6.62
CA ILE A 187 -0.19 -15.22 -7.98
C ILE A 187 0.83 -14.50 -8.86
N ASP A 188 1.54 -15.26 -9.68
CA ASP A 188 2.50 -14.73 -10.63
C ASP A 188 1.76 -14.17 -11.86
N PRO A 189 2.29 -13.14 -12.54
CA PRO A 189 1.67 -12.57 -13.73
C PRO A 189 1.60 -13.57 -14.90
N PRO A 190 0.71 -13.35 -15.88
CA PRO A 190 0.63 -14.19 -17.07
C PRO A 190 1.98 -14.30 -17.77
N GLN A 191 2.34 -15.52 -18.18
CA GLN A 191 3.59 -15.80 -18.89
C GLN A 191 3.28 -16.26 -20.31
N PRO A 192 4.19 -16.05 -21.28
CA PRO A 192 4.05 -16.63 -22.61
C PRO A 192 3.89 -18.15 -22.51
N SER A 193 2.90 -18.71 -23.22
CA SER A 193 2.73 -20.16 -23.24
C SER A 193 3.92 -20.83 -23.94
N ALA A 194 4.28 -22.04 -23.48
CA ALA A 194 5.32 -22.84 -24.13
C ALA A 194 4.88 -23.39 -25.51
N GLU A 195 3.59 -23.28 -25.84
CA GLU A 195 2.96 -23.91 -27.02
C GLU A 195 3.05 -23.07 -28.30
N GLY A 196 3.96 -22.09 -28.38
CA GLY A 196 4.36 -21.44 -29.64
C GLY A 196 3.37 -20.44 -30.25
N ASN A 197 2.13 -20.41 -29.78
CA ASN A 197 1.21 -19.31 -30.07
C ASN A 197 1.42 -18.22 -29.03
N HIS A 198 1.41 -16.94 -29.45
CA HIS A 198 1.56 -15.74 -28.59
C HIS A 198 0.49 -15.58 -27.48
N SER A 199 -0.16 -16.67 -27.06
CA SER A 199 -1.08 -16.74 -25.94
C SER A 199 -0.33 -16.64 -24.61
N LEU A 200 -0.90 -15.85 -23.70
CA LEU A 200 -0.48 -15.78 -22.32
C LEU A 200 -1.19 -16.88 -21.51
N SER A 201 -0.47 -17.53 -20.61
CA SER A 201 -0.99 -18.51 -19.66
C SER A 201 -0.76 -18.00 -18.24
N LEU A 202 -1.81 -18.06 -17.43
CA LEU A 202 -1.74 -17.62 -16.03
C LEU A 202 -1.46 -18.82 -15.12
N PRO A 203 -0.31 -18.88 -14.43
CA PRO A 203 0.02 -19.97 -13.54
C PRO A 203 -0.94 -20.02 -12.32
N PRO A 204 -1.20 -21.22 -11.75
CA PRO A 204 -2.01 -21.35 -10.55
C PRO A 204 -1.36 -20.67 -9.33
N PRO A 205 -2.18 -20.29 -8.33
CA PRO A 205 -1.69 -19.62 -7.13
C PRO A 205 -0.79 -20.57 -6.35
N ARG A 206 0.35 -20.05 -5.89
CA ARG A 206 1.29 -20.78 -5.04
C ARG A 206 1.05 -20.42 -3.59
N MET A 207 0.73 -21.43 -2.77
CA MET A 207 0.63 -21.27 -1.32
C MET A 207 2.05 -21.21 -0.76
N LEU A 208 2.41 -20.10 -0.14
CA LEU A 208 3.77 -19.87 0.33
C LEU A 208 3.97 -20.39 1.76
N VAL A 209 3.12 -19.93 2.66
CA VAL A 209 3.23 -20.25 4.09
C VAL A 209 1.89 -20.06 4.80
N LYS A 210 1.65 -20.83 5.85
CA LYS A 210 0.53 -20.64 6.77
C LYS A 210 0.79 -19.42 7.65
N SER A 211 -0.20 -18.55 7.77
CA SER A 211 -0.16 -17.44 8.74
C SER A 211 -0.32 -17.99 10.15
N PRO A 212 0.55 -17.62 11.11
CA PRO A 212 0.37 -17.96 12.51
C PRO A 212 -0.64 -17.04 13.22
N LEU A 213 -1.21 -16.06 12.50
CA LEU A 213 -1.96 -14.95 13.09
C LEU A 213 -3.46 -14.99 12.80
N ASP A 214 -4.24 -14.55 13.79
CA ASP A 214 -5.64 -14.22 13.59
C ASP A 214 -5.80 -12.78 13.08
N GLY A 215 -6.82 -12.55 12.25
CA GLY A 215 -7.05 -11.26 11.62
C GLY A 215 -5.91 -10.78 10.71
N ALA A 216 -5.07 -11.71 10.21
CA ALA A 216 -3.84 -11.40 9.50
C ALA A 216 -4.05 -10.55 8.24
N ARG A 217 -3.19 -9.53 8.07
CA ARG A 217 -3.17 -8.60 6.93
C ARG A 217 -1.76 -8.45 6.40
N LEU A 218 -1.64 -8.25 5.10
CA LEU A 218 -0.36 -7.98 4.46
C LEU A 218 -0.13 -6.47 4.36
N VAL A 219 1.13 -6.06 4.48
CA VAL A 219 1.57 -4.67 4.33
C VAL A 219 2.96 -4.64 3.71
N GLU A 220 3.23 -3.67 2.83
CA GLU A 220 4.58 -3.33 2.41
C GLU A 220 5.14 -2.29 3.38
N CYS A 221 6.31 -2.55 3.96
CA CYS A 221 6.97 -1.61 4.86
C CYS A 221 8.49 -1.62 4.63
N GLY A 222 9.07 -0.46 4.27
CA GLY A 222 10.52 -0.33 4.07
C GLY A 222 11.12 -1.21 2.97
N SER A 223 10.35 -1.56 1.92
CA SER A 223 10.69 -2.53 0.86
C SER A 223 10.57 -4.02 1.22
N GLU A 224 10.07 -4.34 2.42
CA GLU A 224 9.78 -5.70 2.83
C GLU A 224 8.27 -5.96 2.79
N LEU A 225 7.89 -7.16 2.36
CA LEU A 225 6.54 -7.66 2.52
C LEU A 225 6.39 -8.27 3.91
N MET A 226 5.48 -7.71 4.70
CA MET A 226 5.19 -8.13 6.06
C MET A 226 3.75 -8.61 6.21
N VAL A 227 3.53 -9.44 7.23
CA VAL A 227 2.20 -9.82 7.70
C VAL A 227 2.06 -9.37 9.15
N LEU A 228 0.95 -8.72 9.47
CA LEU A 228 0.60 -8.31 10.83
C LEU A 228 -0.76 -8.87 11.24
N GLY A 229 -0.97 -9.03 12.54
CA GLY A 229 -2.20 -9.59 13.10
C GLY A 229 -2.03 -9.92 14.57
N PHE A 230 -3.07 -10.51 15.14
CA PHE A 230 -3.10 -10.86 16.55
C PHE A 230 -2.56 -12.28 16.78
N THR A 231 -1.91 -12.50 17.92
CA THR A 231 -1.40 -13.82 18.32
C THR A 231 -2.52 -14.83 18.52
N ASP A 232 -3.67 -14.36 18.99
CA ASP A 232 -4.83 -15.18 19.33
C ASP A 232 -6.11 -14.32 19.43
N VAL A 233 -7.20 -14.98 19.79
CA VAL A 233 -8.54 -14.40 19.87
C VAL A 233 -8.76 -13.40 21.02
N SER A 234 -7.81 -13.29 21.97
CA SER A 234 -7.85 -12.26 23.03
C SER A 234 -7.65 -10.85 22.48
N LEU A 235 -7.01 -10.76 21.29
CA LEU A 235 -6.67 -9.50 20.63
C LEU A 235 -5.78 -8.59 21.49
N ALA A 236 -5.06 -9.16 22.46
CA ALA A 236 -4.18 -8.41 23.37
C ALA A 236 -2.85 -8.02 22.72
N HIS A 237 -2.25 -8.96 21.97
CA HIS A 237 -0.91 -8.81 21.41
C HIS A 237 -0.94 -8.79 19.89
N LEU A 238 -0.37 -7.73 19.31
CA LEU A 238 -0.15 -7.60 17.88
C LEU A 238 1.30 -7.90 17.56
N VAL A 239 1.51 -8.66 16.50
CA VAL A 239 2.87 -8.99 16.05
C VAL A 239 2.99 -8.82 14.55
N VAL A 240 4.24 -8.63 14.11
CA VAL A 240 4.59 -8.47 12.70
C VAL A 240 5.65 -9.51 12.33
N TYR A 241 5.48 -10.18 11.20
CA TYR A 241 6.48 -11.08 10.64
C TYR A 241 6.86 -10.63 9.23
N ARG A 242 8.12 -10.86 8.86
CA ARG A 242 8.50 -10.80 7.44
C ARG A 242 8.01 -12.06 6.73
N VAL A 243 7.39 -11.90 5.58
CA VAL A 243 6.96 -13.03 4.77
C VAL A 243 8.16 -13.85 4.27
N SER A 244 9.31 -13.20 4.03
CA SER A 244 10.58 -13.84 3.68
C SER A 244 11.15 -14.72 4.80
N ASP A 245 10.88 -14.39 6.07
CA ASP A 245 11.31 -15.19 7.23
C ASP A 245 10.40 -16.41 7.42
N LEU A 246 9.09 -16.20 7.34
CA LEU A 246 8.10 -17.27 7.44
C LEU A 246 8.27 -18.33 6.34
N THR A 247 8.52 -17.92 5.11
CA THR A 247 8.77 -18.86 3.99
C THR A 247 10.04 -19.68 4.15
N LYS A 248 10.98 -19.24 4.99
CA LYS A 248 12.18 -19.99 5.38
C LYS A 248 11.99 -20.81 6.67
N GLY A 249 10.78 -20.86 7.22
CA GLY A 249 10.47 -21.55 8.47
C GLY A 249 10.89 -20.79 9.73
N ARG A 250 11.27 -19.51 9.63
CA ARG A 250 11.63 -18.68 10.78
C ARG A 250 10.39 -17.95 11.31
N VAL A 251 9.87 -18.40 12.44
CA VAL A 251 8.61 -17.91 13.04
C VAL A 251 8.88 -17.01 14.25
N ALA A 252 9.89 -16.15 14.16
CA ALA A 252 10.18 -15.14 15.19
C ALA A 252 9.55 -13.79 14.79
N PRO A 253 8.71 -13.18 15.64
CA PRO A 253 8.14 -11.87 15.35
C PRO A 253 9.22 -10.79 15.34
N LEU A 254 8.97 -9.72 14.60
CA LEU A 254 9.84 -8.55 14.58
C LEU A 254 9.73 -7.82 15.92
N ALA A 255 10.86 -7.66 16.60
CA ALA A 255 10.96 -6.81 17.79
C ALA A 255 10.80 -5.32 17.45
N SER A 256 11.10 -4.93 16.21
CA SER A 256 10.91 -3.55 15.77
C SER A 256 10.71 -3.42 14.26
N ILE A 257 9.85 -2.49 13.87
CA ILE A 257 9.69 -1.96 12.50
C ILE A 257 10.42 -0.61 12.31
N GLY A 258 11.27 -0.23 13.27
CA GLY A 258 12.08 0.98 13.23
C GLY A 258 11.24 2.25 13.36
N GLU A 259 11.52 3.25 12.54
CA GLU A 259 10.81 4.53 12.50
C GLU A 259 9.42 4.46 11.86
N HIS A 260 8.93 3.27 11.52
CA HIS A 260 7.69 3.10 10.78
C HIS A 260 6.48 2.93 11.71
N ALA A 261 5.32 3.35 11.21
CA ALA A 261 4.04 3.13 11.83
C ALA A 261 3.09 2.46 10.82
N ILE A 262 2.34 1.46 11.26
CA ILE A 262 1.40 0.72 10.41
C ILE A 262 -0.03 1.07 10.81
N PHE A 263 -0.80 1.64 9.90
CA PHE A 263 -2.24 1.84 10.05
C PHE A 263 -2.95 0.60 9.53
N SER A 264 -3.91 0.06 10.29
CA SER A 264 -4.56 -1.22 9.96
C SER A 264 -6.07 -1.21 10.19
N GLU A 265 -6.84 -1.36 9.11
CA GLU A 265 -8.31 -1.51 9.11
C GLU A 265 -8.71 -2.62 8.11
N VAL A 266 -9.46 -2.37 7.02
CA VAL A 266 -9.66 -3.38 5.96
C VAL A 266 -8.34 -3.70 5.26
N HIS A 267 -7.54 -2.66 5.05
CA HIS A 267 -6.18 -2.74 4.50
C HIS A 267 -5.16 -2.27 5.53
N ALA A 268 -3.89 -2.57 5.28
CA ALA A 268 -2.79 -2.05 6.07
C ALA A 268 -1.91 -1.13 5.23
N LEU A 269 -1.43 -0.06 5.86
CA LEU A 269 -0.61 0.99 5.27
C LEU A 269 0.57 1.28 6.19
N CYS A 270 1.80 1.24 5.69
CA CYS A 270 2.99 1.62 6.44
C CYS A 270 3.45 3.03 6.03
N ILE A 271 3.80 3.85 7.02
CA ILE A 271 4.37 5.19 6.83
C ILE A 271 5.62 5.37 7.69
N SER A 272 6.50 6.32 7.35
CA SER A 272 7.59 6.75 8.24
C SER A 272 7.06 7.79 9.24
N ALA A 273 7.13 7.47 10.53
CA ALA A 273 6.68 8.33 11.63
C ALA A 273 7.55 9.58 11.81
N LYS A 274 8.78 9.61 11.29
CA LYS A 274 9.70 10.77 11.40
C LYS A 274 9.10 12.09 10.93
N ARG A 275 8.15 12.05 10.00
CA ARG A 275 7.50 13.24 9.44
C ARG A 275 6.21 13.62 10.17
N PHE A 276 5.84 12.91 11.24
CA PHE A 276 4.57 13.06 11.95
C PHE A 276 4.79 13.08 13.46
N PRO A 277 4.78 14.25 14.10
CA PRO A 277 5.03 14.38 15.54
C PRO A 277 4.05 13.61 16.44
N SER A 278 2.81 13.38 15.97
CA SER A 278 1.75 12.71 16.72
C SER A 278 1.71 11.20 16.55
N ILE A 279 2.59 10.61 15.74
CA ILE A 279 2.59 9.18 15.43
C ILE A 279 3.90 8.61 15.97
N LEU A 280 3.81 7.57 16.80
CA LEU A 280 5.01 6.91 17.29
C LEU A 280 5.61 6.03 16.20
N GLY A 281 6.94 6.06 16.09
CA GLY A 281 7.64 4.99 15.38
C GLY A 281 7.45 3.66 16.09
N ASN A 282 7.72 2.57 15.40
CA ASN A 282 7.59 1.22 15.94
C ASN A 282 6.18 0.83 16.40
N SER A 283 5.15 1.39 15.77
CA SER A 283 3.77 1.26 16.27
C SER A 283 2.78 0.75 15.22
N ILE A 284 1.66 0.22 15.70
CA ILE A 284 0.52 -0.20 14.87
C ILE A 284 -0.72 0.55 15.35
N ILE A 285 -1.36 1.31 14.46
CA ILE A 285 -2.59 2.04 14.72
C ILE A 285 -3.76 1.21 14.16
N CYS A 286 -4.65 0.74 15.02
CA CYS A 286 -5.80 -0.05 14.62
C CYS A 286 -6.99 0.09 15.58
N LYS A 287 -8.14 -0.46 15.21
CA LYS A 287 -9.29 -0.56 16.14
C LYS A 287 -8.95 -1.59 17.20
N ASN A 288 -8.84 -1.16 18.46
CA ASN A 288 -8.75 -2.12 19.54
C ASN A 288 -10.14 -2.73 19.76
N ARG A 289 -10.24 -4.05 19.57
CA ARG A 289 -11.47 -4.81 19.72
C ARG A 289 -11.56 -5.53 21.08
N SER A 290 -10.55 -5.37 21.93
CA SER A 290 -10.60 -5.84 23.32
C SER A 290 -11.44 -4.91 24.21
N SER A 291 -11.87 -3.75 23.70
CA SER A 291 -12.74 -2.82 24.44
C SER A 291 -14.05 -3.51 24.83
N ARG A 292 -14.39 -3.43 26.13
CA ARG A 292 -15.53 -4.11 26.76
C ARG A 292 -16.79 -3.98 25.90
N MET A 293 -17.38 -5.12 25.60
CA MET A 293 -18.74 -5.21 25.09
C MET A 293 -19.70 -4.64 26.15
N VAL A 294 -20.48 -3.63 25.78
CA VAL A 294 -21.52 -3.03 26.60
C VAL A 294 -22.87 -3.46 26.04
N GLU A 295 -23.77 -3.89 26.92
CA GLU A 295 -25.16 -4.10 26.56
C GLU A 295 -25.79 -2.75 26.24
N THR A 296 -26.23 -2.57 25.00
CA THR A 296 -26.98 -1.38 24.62
C THR A 296 -28.41 -1.45 25.17
N HIS A 297 -29.06 -0.30 25.33
CA HIS A 297 -30.48 -0.25 25.68
C HIS A 297 -31.39 -0.75 24.53
N ASP A 298 -30.86 -0.95 23.32
CA ASP A 298 -31.60 -1.41 22.16
C ASP A 298 -31.85 -2.93 22.23
N PHE A 299 -33.12 -3.31 22.32
CA PHE A 299 -33.54 -4.72 22.23
C PHE A 299 -33.48 -5.18 20.77
N ASN A 300 -32.82 -6.30 20.47
CA ASN A 300 -32.83 -6.89 19.14
C ASN A 300 -33.95 -7.96 19.04
N PRO A 301 -35.08 -7.68 18.38
CA PRO A 301 -36.23 -8.60 18.33
C PRO A 301 -35.96 -9.87 17.52
N LEU A 302 -34.91 -9.93 16.69
CA LEU A 302 -34.55 -11.14 15.92
C LEU A 302 -33.74 -12.15 16.73
N LEU A 303 -33.10 -11.72 17.82
CA LEU A 303 -32.22 -12.56 18.64
C LEU A 303 -32.70 -12.71 20.09
N GLY A 304 -33.82 -12.09 20.46
CA GLY A 304 -34.43 -12.20 21.79
C GLY A 304 -33.56 -11.67 22.94
N ARG A 305 -32.57 -10.81 22.65
CA ARG A 305 -31.62 -10.27 23.64
C ARG A 305 -31.27 -8.82 23.32
N ARG A 306 -30.80 -8.08 24.33
CA ARG A 306 -30.24 -6.74 24.13
C ARG A 306 -29.06 -6.81 23.18
N ALA A 307 -28.97 -5.85 22.25
CA ALA A 307 -27.86 -5.79 21.32
C ALA A 307 -26.58 -5.50 22.11
N VAL A 308 -25.59 -6.37 21.96
CA VAL A 308 -24.27 -6.19 22.57
C VAL A 308 -23.39 -5.46 21.56
N ARG A 309 -22.86 -4.29 21.92
CA ARG A 309 -21.92 -3.52 21.08
C ARG A 309 -20.65 -3.21 21.87
N PRO A 310 -19.48 -3.07 21.22
CA PRO A 310 -18.30 -2.51 21.88
C PRO A 310 -18.66 -1.12 22.45
N ALA A 311 -18.21 -0.79 23.68
CA ALA A 311 -18.50 0.51 24.31
C ALA A 311 -18.16 1.68 23.36
N HIS A 312 -16.95 1.63 22.79
CA HIS A 312 -16.43 2.43 21.69
C HIS A 312 -15.21 1.67 21.12
N PRO A 313 -15.13 1.31 19.83
CA PRO A 313 -13.87 0.82 19.25
C PRO A 313 -12.96 2.03 19.05
N LEU A 314 -12.22 2.38 20.10
CA LEU A 314 -11.20 3.40 20.03
C LEU A 314 -10.13 2.96 19.03
N VAL A 315 -9.74 3.90 18.18
CA VAL A 315 -8.54 3.71 17.36
C VAL A 315 -7.36 3.97 18.28
N GLU A 316 -6.62 2.91 18.54
CA GLU A 316 -5.50 2.92 19.47
C GLU A 316 -4.21 2.60 18.73
N GLN A 317 -3.11 3.00 19.37
CA GLN A 317 -1.76 2.78 18.91
C GLN A 317 -1.11 1.78 19.84
N TYR A 318 -0.65 0.69 19.25
CA TYR A 318 0.06 -0.38 19.91
C TYR A 318 1.55 -0.26 19.62
N ASP A 319 2.37 -0.14 20.68
CA ASP A 319 3.82 -0.08 20.57
C ASP A 319 4.40 -1.50 20.60
N LEU A 320 5.09 -1.89 19.52
CA LEU A 320 5.70 -3.22 19.37
C LEU A 320 6.87 -3.46 20.32
N GLY A 321 7.51 -2.40 20.83
CA GLY A 321 8.67 -2.49 21.72
C GLY A 321 8.29 -2.68 23.17
N SER A 322 7.25 -1.98 23.63
CA SER A 322 6.76 -2.08 25.01
C SER A 322 5.58 -3.04 25.20
N ASP A 323 4.94 -3.49 24.12
CA ASP A 323 3.73 -4.33 24.16
C ASP A 323 2.57 -3.64 24.90
N THR A 324 2.39 -2.35 24.63
CA THR A 324 1.37 -1.52 25.30
C THR A 324 0.48 -0.78 24.32
N TRP A 325 -0.78 -0.62 24.73
CA TRP A 325 -1.79 0.18 24.02
C TRP A 325 -1.83 1.61 24.56
N SER A 326 -2.03 2.57 23.67
CA SER A 326 -2.23 3.99 23.97
C SER A 326 -3.28 4.59 23.03
N PRO A 327 -4.00 5.65 23.42
CA PRO A 327 -4.91 6.36 22.52
C PRO A 327 -4.16 6.90 21.28
N ALA A 328 -4.71 6.68 20.08
CA ALA A 328 -4.14 7.20 18.83
C ALA A 328 -4.95 8.35 18.23
N ILE A 329 -6.28 8.24 18.33
CA ILE A 329 -7.23 9.17 17.75
C ILE A 329 -8.38 9.36 18.75
N ASP A 330 -8.60 10.61 19.15
CA ASP A 330 -9.53 10.96 20.22
C ASP A 330 -11.02 10.92 19.81
N GLU A 331 -11.33 10.92 18.51
CA GLU A 331 -12.71 10.89 18.00
C GLU A 331 -13.12 9.50 17.49
N ASP A 332 -14.32 9.05 17.89
CA ASP A 332 -14.93 7.80 17.42
C ASP A 332 -15.47 7.97 15.97
N ILE A 333 -14.58 7.82 14.98
CA ILE A 333 -14.92 7.88 13.55
C ILE A 333 -15.89 6.74 13.13
N VAL A 334 -16.07 5.72 13.97
CA VAL A 334 -16.64 4.43 13.59
C VAL A 334 -18.12 4.32 13.95
N HIS A 335 -18.53 4.92 15.06
CA HIS A 335 -19.89 4.85 15.59
C HIS A 335 -20.51 6.20 15.94
N SER A 336 -19.81 7.31 15.68
CA SER A 336 -20.46 8.60 15.76
C SER A 336 -21.56 8.70 14.70
N ASP A 337 -22.79 8.96 15.13
CA ASP A 337 -23.91 9.37 14.27
C ASP A 337 -23.64 10.71 13.57
N ARG A 338 -22.51 11.33 13.90
CA ARG A 338 -22.01 12.61 13.40
C ARG A 338 -20.69 12.39 12.67
N THR A 339 -20.46 13.13 11.59
CA THR A 339 -19.12 13.26 11.02
C THR A 339 -18.14 13.76 12.09
N PRO A 340 -16.90 13.24 12.15
CA PRO A 340 -15.90 13.76 13.08
C PRO A 340 -15.73 15.27 12.90
N ALA A 341 -15.39 16.00 13.97
CA ALA A 341 -15.34 17.45 13.92
C ALA A 341 -14.09 17.91 13.16
N SER A 342 -14.28 18.70 12.10
CA SER A 342 -13.17 19.37 11.44
C SER A 342 -12.53 20.40 12.40
N PRO A 343 -11.19 20.50 12.47
CA PRO A 343 -10.20 19.92 11.55
C PRO A 343 -9.71 18.51 11.94
N TYR A 344 -9.62 17.61 10.95
CA TYR A 344 -9.08 16.26 11.19
C TYR A 344 -7.55 16.25 11.21
N THR A 345 -6.95 15.46 12.10
CA THR A 345 -5.50 15.23 12.05
C THR A 345 -5.12 14.38 10.83
N LEU A 346 -3.85 14.40 10.45
CA LEU A 346 -3.35 13.58 9.36
C LEU A 346 -3.43 12.07 9.66
N ALA A 347 -3.34 11.68 10.94
CA ALA A 347 -3.57 10.30 11.37
C ALA A 347 -5.01 9.84 11.08
N HIS A 348 -6.01 10.71 11.24
CA HIS A 348 -7.41 10.39 10.88
C HIS A 348 -7.54 10.14 9.38
N HIS A 349 -6.92 10.99 8.55
CA HIS A 349 -6.93 10.82 7.10
C HIS A 349 -6.27 9.50 6.67
N ILE A 350 -5.08 9.20 7.20
CA ILE A 350 -4.35 7.97 6.85
C ILE A 350 -5.12 6.73 7.32
N PHE A 351 -5.66 6.76 8.55
CA PHE A 351 -6.43 5.66 9.10
C PHE A 351 -7.69 5.37 8.26
N THR A 352 -8.44 6.40 7.89
CA THR A 352 -9.65 6.22 7.08
C THR A 352 -9.34 5.75 5.66
N CYS A 353 -8.14 5.98 5.11
CA CYS A 353 -7.70 5.38 3.85
C CYS A 353 -7.51 3.87 3.90
N CYS A 354 -7.30 3.30 5.10
CA CYS A 354 -7.30 1.86 5.27
C CYS A 354 -8.69 1.23 5.04
N CYS A 355 -9.74 2.06 4.87
CA CYS A 355 -11.13 1.64 4.69
C CYS A 355 -11.88 2.58 3.73
N ARG A 356 -12.05 2.16 2.48
CA ARG A 356 -12.63 3.01 1.41
C ARG A 356 -14.08 3.47 1.65
N TYR A 357 -14.80 2.87 2.59
CA TYR A 357 -16.17 3.26 2.94
C TYR A 357 -16.26 4.68 3.52
N TYR A 358 -15.17 5.21 4.06
CA TYR A 358 -15.18 6.49 4.76
C TYR A 358 -15.02 7.71 3.84
N TRP A 359 -14.85 7.56 2.52
CA TRP A 359 -14.51 8.69 1.65
C TRP A 359 -15.60 9.03 0.65
N ASN A 360 -16.09 10.27 0.68
CA ASN A 360 -17.09 10.77 -0.28
C ASN A 360 -16.96 12.28 -0.52
N LYS A 361 -16.81 12.73 -1.77
CA LYS A 361 -16.65 14.17 -2.14
C LYS A 361 -15.55 14.91 -1.34
N GLY A 362 -14.45 14.23 -1.00
CA GLY A 362 -13.37 14.80 -0.18
C GLY A 362 -13.72 14.95 1.30
N LEU A 363 -14.88 14.44 1.75
CA LEU A 363 -15.29 14.38 3.14
C LEU A 363 -15.08 12.97 3.70
N ILE A 364 -14.66 12.92 4.96
CA ILE A 364 -14.61 11.70 5.76
C ILE A 364 -16.03 11.46 6.32
N MET A 365 -16.68 10.39 5.89
CA MET A 365 -17.99 9.93 6.35
C MET A 365 -17.83 8.74 7.32
N CYS A 366 -18.83 8.48 8.16
CA CYS A 366 -18.88 7.33 9.07
C CYS A 366 -19.61 6.14 8.42
N ALA A 367 -19.17 4.91 8.70
CA ALA A 367 -19.71 3.67 8.13
C ALA A 367 -21.16 3.36 8.57
N ALA A 368 -21.62 3.94 9.68
CA ALA A 368 -23.01 3.82 10.15
C ALA A 368 -24.01 4.58 9.27
N ILE A 369 -23.53 5.56 8.49
CA ILE A 369 -24.34 6.32 7.55
C ILE A 369 -24.15 5.63 6.18
N ILE A 370 -24.91 4.57 5.90
CA ILE A 370 -25.11 4.12 4.50
C ILE A 370 -26.08 5.12 3.89
N PRO A 371 -25.63 6.02 3.02
CA PRO A 371 -26.51 7.11 2.68
C PRO A 371 -27.44 6.62 1.56
N ASN A 372 -28.75 6.67 1.81
CA ASN A 372 -29.76 6.38 0.81
C ASN A 372 -29.80 7.52 -0.21
N TRP A 373 -28.96 7.45 -1.24
CA TRP A 373 -29.15 8.29 -2.42
C TRP A 373 -29.77 7.45 -3.52
N SER A 374 -31.04 7.73 -3.80
CA SER A 374 -31.60 7.45 -5.11
C SER A 374 -30.85 8.30 -6.14
N VAL A 375 -30.34 7.65 -7.18
CA VAL A 375 -29.92 8.35 -8.40
C VAL A 375 -31.14 9.12 -8.89
N LYS A 376 -31.04 10.45 -9.05
CA LYS A 376 -32.10 11.21 -9.73
C LYS A 376 -32.27 10.58 -11.12
N PRO A 377 -33.48 10.11 -11.51
CA PRO A 377 -33.68 9.33 -12.73
C PRO A 377 -33.57 10.13 -14.05
N ASN A 378 -32.80 11.22 -14.10
CA ASN A 378 -32.81 12.17 -15.22
C ASN A 378 -31.44 12.35 -15.91
N LEU A 379 -30.66 11.30 -16.08
CA LEU A 379 -29.62 11.24 -17.11
C LEU A 379 -29.78 9.96 -17.93
N ARG A 380 -30.94 9.83 -18.59
CA ARG A 380 -30.98 9.18 -19.90
C ARG A 380 -30.27 10.12 -20.87
N ILE A 381 -29.03 9.79 -21.23
CA ILE A 381 -28.49 10.28 -22.49
C ILE A 381 -29.20 9.44 -23.56
N ILE A 382 -30.12 10.10 -24.25
CA ILE A 382 -30.68 9.66 -25.52
C ILE A 382 -29.51 9.51 -26.50
N GLY A 383 -29.47 8.37 -27.17
CA GLY A 383 -28.49 7.98 -28.18
C GLY A 383 -28.61 6.49 -28.44
#